data_AF-A0A7C5VF48-F1
#
_entry.id   AF-A0A7C5VF48-F1
#
_cell.length_a   1.000
_cell.length_b   1.000
_cell.length_c   1.000
_cell.angle_alpha   90.00
_cell.angle_beta   90.00
_cell.angle_gamma   90.00
#
_symmetry.space_group_name_H-M   'P 1'
#
loop_
_entity.id
_entity.type
_entity.pdbx_description
1 polymer ?
#
loop_
_entity_poly.entity_id
_entity_poly.type
_entity_poly.pdbx_seq_one_letter_code
_entity_poly.pdbx_strand_id
1 'polypeptide(L)'
;APARRLQVPDPPSKNQAWVLYQAIANHSPEIVVADEIGYNEDVEVVQAASKRGVRVVATVHGEVLRDVVENPVLWPLLGHLDMDKRQRRTRPSFAMALQVVGKGKYLLYPNLQEAVDTLLAGDEPEGVRLEV
;
A
#
# COMPACT_ATOMS: atom_id res chain seq x y z
N ALA A 1 -6.82 -17.09 -15.22
CA ALA A 1 -6.06 -16.16 -16.08
C ALA A 1 -4.57 -16.47 -15.98
N PRO A 2 -3.75 -16.22 -17.01
CA PRO A 2 -2.30 -16.44 -16.94
C PRO A 2 -1.65 -15.45 -15.95
N ALA A 3 -0.70 -15.93 -15.14
CA ALA A 3 0.14 -15.11 -14.29
C ALA A 3 1.51 -14.87 -14.95
N ARG A 4 2.08 -13.68 -14.79
CA ARG A 4 3.41 -13.33 -15.29
C ARG A 4 4.26 -12.83 -14.12
N ARG A 5 5.49 -13.34 -14.01
CA ARG A 5 6.49 -12.85 -13.06
C ARG A 5 7.47 -11.97 -13.81
N LEU A 6 7.64 -10.73 -13.35
CA LEU A 6 8.69 -9.84 -13.79
C LEU A 6 9.71 -9.75 -12.65
N GLN A 7 10.96 -10.12 -12.90
CA GLN A 7 12.01 -9.96 -11.91
C GLN A 7 12.53 -8.53 -11.96
N VAL A 8 12.68 -7.91 -10.79
CA VAL A 8 13.37 -6.63 -10.65
C VAL A 8 14.87 -6.95 -10.55
N PRO A 9 15.69 -6.57 -11.55
CA PRO A 9 17.12 -6.80 -11.47
C PRO A 9 17.74 -5.92 -10.36
N ASP A 10 18.51 -6.54 -9.47
CA ASP A 10 19.34 -5.91 -8.43
C ASP A 10 18.60 -5.00 -7.42
N PRO A 11 18.03 -5.52 -6.32
CA PRO A 11 17.51 -4.70 -5.22
C PRO A 11 18.67 -3.98 -4.51
N PRO A 12 18.66 -2.63 -4.34
CA PRO A 12 17.49 -1.74 -4.29
C PRO A 12 17.41 -0.84 -5.53
N SER A 13 17.39 -1.41 -6.74
CA SER A 13 17.47 -0.61 -7.96
C SER A 13 16.30 0.37 -8.09
N LYS A 14 16.63 1.54 -8.64
CA LYS A 14 15.68 2.53 -9.17
C LYS A 14 14.71 1.96 -10.24
N ASN A 15 14.85 0.69 -10.58
CA ASN A 15 14.14 0.04 -11.67
C ASN A 15 12.83 -0.61 -11.22
N GLN A 16 12.54 -0.74 -9.92
CA GLN A 16 11.28 -1.32 -9.47
C GLN A 16 10.07 -0.56 -10.03
N ALA A 17 10.04 0.76 -9.89
CA ALA A 17 8.99 1.59 -10.47
C ALA A 17 8.87 1.38 -11.99
N TRP A 18 9.99 1.29 -12.70
CA TRP A 18 10.00 1.02 -14.13
C TRP A 18 9.40 -0.34 -14.47
N VAL A 19 9.77 -1.40 -13.75
CA VAL A 19 9.23 -2.75 -13.95
C VAL A 19 7.73 -2.78 -13.67
N LEU A 20 7.29 -2.17 -12.57
CA LEU A 20 5.86 -2.01 -12.26
C LEU A 20 5.13 -1.25 -13.37
N TYR A 21 5.70 -0.14 -13.83
CA TYR A 21 5.12 0.67 -14.90
C TYR A 21 4.97 -0.13 -16.19
N GLN A 22 6.01 -0.85 -16.62
CA GLN A 22 5.97 -1.71 -17.81
C GLN A 22 4.94 -2.83 -17.66
N ALA A 23 4.82 -3.43 -16.48
CA ALA A 23 3.82 -4.44 -16.19
C ALA A 23 2.40 -3.91 -16.41
N ILE A 24 2.11 -2.73 -15.86
CA ILE A 24 0.79 -2.10 -15.93
C ILE A 24 0.49 -1.62 -17.35
N ALA A 25 1.45 -0.93 -18.00
CA ALA A 25 1.27 -0.31 -19.29
C ALA A 25 1.09 -1.32 -20.43
N ASN A 26 1.85 -2.42 -20.43
CA ASN A 26 1.87 -3.36 -21.56
C ASN A 26 0.94 -4.56 -21.38
N HIS A 27 0.52 -4.88 -20.16
CA HIS A 27 -0.28 -6.08 -19.89
C HIS A 27 -1.69 -5.79 -19.37
N SER A 28 -2.01 -4.54 -19.00
CA SER A 28 -3.31 -4.15 -18.44
C SER A 28 -3.83 -5.17 -17.40
N PRO A 29 -3.03 -5.53 -16.37
CA PRO A 29 -3.37 -6.60 -15.46
C PRO A 29 -4.58 -6.24 -14.60
N GLU A 30 -5.38 -7.24 -14.22
CA GLU A 30 -6.45 -7.05 -13.23
C GLU A 30 -5.89 -6.93 -11.80
N ILE A 31 -4.75 -7.57 -11.54
CA ILE A 31 -4.09 -7.62 -10.24
C ILE A 31 -2.57 -7.51 -10.42
N VAL A 32 -1.93 -6.67 -9.62
CA VAL A 32 -0.48 -6.61 -9.44
C VAL A 32 -0.14 -7.04 -8.01
N VAL A 33 0.83 -7.94 -7.86
CA VAL A 33 1.41 -8.28 -6.57
C VAL A 33 2.85 -7.76 -6.56
N ALA A 34 3.13 -6.83 -5.66
CA ALA A 34 4.47 -6.32 -5.40
C ALA A 34 4.91 -6.84 -4.02
N ASP A 35 6.21 -7.09 -3.85
CA ASP A 35 6.72 -7.51 -2.55
C ASP A 35 6.66 -6.32 -1.60
N GLU A 36 7.49 -5.32 -1.81
CA GLU A 36 7.60 -4.15 -0.94
C GLU A 36 7.47 -2.86 -1.75
N ILE A 37 6.74 -1.86 -1.23
CA ILE A 37 6.62 -0.53 -1.84
C ILE A 37 7.02 0.57 -0.84
N GLY A 38 7.38 1.74 -1.35
CA GLY A 38 7.83 2.86 -0.51
C GLY A 38 9.25 3.33 -0.82
N TYR A 39 9.81 2.92 -1.96
CA TYR A 39 11.14 3.31 -2.44
C TYR A 39 11.09 3.66 -3.93
N ASN A 40 12.02 4.48 -4.42
CA ASN A 40 12.31 4.62 -5.86
C ASN A 40 11.07 4.80 -6.76
N GLU A 41 10.27 5.84 -6.50
CA GLU A 41 9.11 6.27 -7.32
C GLU A 41 7.95 5.24 -7.47
N ASP A 42 8.01 4.08 -6.81
CA ASP A 42 7.02 3.02 -6.99
C ASP A 42 5.62 3.39 -6.48
N VAL A 43 5.56 4.21 -5.43
CA VAL A 43 4.34 4.80 -4.86
C VAL A 43 3.50 5.49 -5.93
N GLU A 44 4.12 6.29 -6.81
CA GLU A 44 3.41 7.00 -7.87
C GLU A 44 2.85 6.04 -8.92
N VAL A 45 3.63 5.02 -9.28
CA VAL A 45 3.23 3.99 -10.24
C VAL A 45 2.06 3.18 -9.71
N VAL A 46 2.13 2.74 -8.44
CA VAL A 46 1.06 2.00 -7.75
C VAL A 46 -0.20 2.86 -7.64
N GLN A 47 -0.05 4.14 -7.29
CA GLN A 47 -1.19 5.05 -7.21
C GLN A 47 -1.85 5.23 -8.59
N ALA A 48 -1.07 5.40 -9.64
CA ALA A 48 -1.58 5.49 -11.02
C ALA A 48 -2.28 4.20 -11.46
N ALA A 49 -1.77 3.04 -11.04
CA ALA A 49 -2.39 1.73 -11.29
C ALA A 49 -3.78 1.64 -10.65
N SER A 50 -3.89 1.98 -9.36
CA SER A 50 -5.15 1.96 -8.61
C SER A 50 -6.21 2.86 -9.26
N LYS A 51 -5.83 4.08 -9.69
CA LYS A 51 -6.71 5.00 -10.42
C LYS A 51 -7.23 4.45 -11.77
N ARG A 52 -6.52 3.47 -12.36
CA ARG A 52 -6.92 2.77 -13.60
C ARG A 52 -7.75 1.51 -13.34
N GLY A 53 -8.10 1.22 -12.08
CA GLY A 53 -8.88 0.05 -11.69
C GLY A 53 -8.05 -1.23 -11.52
N VAL A 54 -6.72 -1.14 -11.57
CA VAL A 54 -5.84 -2.28 -11.28
C VAL A 54 -5.80 -2.49 -9.76
N ARG A 55 -6.09 -3.70 -9.31
CA ARG A 55 -5.96 -4.04 -7.88
C ARG A 55 -4.50 -4.32 -7.56
N VAL A 56 -4.01 -3.80 -6.43
CA VAL A 56 -2.63 -4.01 -5.99
C VAL A 56 -2.62 -4.70 -4.64
N VAL A 57 -1.78 -5.72 -4.50
CA VAL A 57 -1.39 -6.31 -3.22
C VAL A 57 0.10 -6.03 -3.05
N ALA A 58 0.46 -5.41 -1.93
CA ALA A 58 1.84 -5.03 -1.65
C ALA A 58 2.10 -5.08 -0.14
N THR A 59 3.37 -5.26 0.23
CA THR A 59 3.83 -5.01 1.60
C THR A 59 4.49 -3.64 1.70
N VAL A 60 4.54 -3.11 2.91
CA VAL A 60 5.26 -1.90 3.27
C VAL A 60 5.98 -2.17 4.59
N HIS A 61 7.09 -1.50 4.82
CA HIS A 61 7.76 -1.53 6.11
C HIS A 61 7.00 -0.70 7.16
N GLY A 62 6.84 -1.29 8.35
CA GLY A 62 6.20 -0.71 9.52
C GLY A 62 5.88 -1.80 10.54
N GLU A 63 6.01 -1.51 11.83
CA GLU A 63 5.63 -2.44 12.91
C GLU A 63 4.12 -2.35 13.18
N VAL A 64 3.57 -1.14 13.08
CA VAL A 64 2.15 -0.83 13.24
C VAL A 64 1.63 0.04 12.10
N LEU A 65 0.30 0.08 11.90
CA LEU A 65 -0.32 0.94 10.88
C LEU A 65 0.03 2.43 11.06
N ARG A 66 0.28 2.87 12.30
CA ARG A 66 0.73 4.25 12.60
C ARG A 66 2.05 4.59 11.90
N ASP A 67 3.02 3.68 11.86
CA ASP A 67 4.31 3.92 11.18
C ASP A 67 4.12 4.20 9.69
N VAL A 68 3.15 3.51 9.07
CA VAL A 68 2.78 3.67 7.66
C VAL A 68 2.15 5.05 7.42
N VAL A 69 1.31 5.52 8.35
CA VAL A 69 0.69 6.87 8.30
C VAL A 69 1.73 7.97 8.53
N GLU A 70 2.70 7.75 9.41
CA GLU A 70 3.74 8.72 9.73
C GLU A 70 4.79 8.84 8.62
N ASN A 71 4.92 7.84 7.74
CA ASN A 71 5.82 7.87 6.60
C ASN A 71 5.28 8.73 5.43
N PRO A 72 5.86 9.92 5.15
CA PRO A 72 5.37 10.81 4.10
C PRO A 72 5.48 10.25 2.69
N VAL A 73 6.39 9.30 2.47
CA VAL A 73 6.54 8.62 1.17
C VAL A 73 5.27 7.86 0.80
N LEU A 74 4.54 7.32 1.78
CA LEU A 74 3.35 6.49 1.56
C LEU A 74 2.05 7.32 1.53
N TRP A 75 2.08 8.60 1.87
CA TRP A 75 0.90 9.46 1.90
C TRP A 75 0.07 9.45 0.61
N PRO A 76 0.66 9.44 -0.60
CA PRO A 76 -0.14 9.32 -1.83
C PRO A 76 -1.01 8.06 -1.84
N LEU A 77 -0.52 6.94 -1.33
CA LEU A 77 -1.26 5.67 -1.27
C LEU A 77 -2.34 5.67 -0.18
N LEU A 78 -2.16 6.47 0.86
CA LEU A 78 -3.13 6.64 1.95
C LEU A 78 -4.16 7.76 1.68
N GLY A 79 -4.18 8.30 0.47
CA GLY A 79 -5.16 9.31 0.06
C GLY A 79 -4.65 10.75 0.16
N HIS A 80 -3.35 10.97 0.04
CA HIS A 80 -2.67 12.27 0.17
C HIS A 80 -3.00 12.92 1.51
N LEU A 81 -2.34 12.42 2.56
CA LEU A 81 -2.53 12.90 3.93
C LEU A 81 -2.10 14.36 4.08
N ASP A 82 -2.83 15.08 4.92
CA ASP A 82 -2.57 16.45 5.35
C ASP A 82 -2.59 16.42 6.89
N MET A 83 -1.42 16.24 7.49
CA MET A 83 -1.27 16.02 8.93
C MET A 83 -1.64 17.26 9.75
N ASP A 84 -1.44 18.47 9.20
CA ASP A 84 -1.83 19.73 9.85
C ASP A 84 -3.35 19.83 10.01
N LYS A 85 -4.08 19.42 8.96
CA LYS A 85 -5.54 19.40 8.95
C LYS A 85 -6.13 18.09 9.45
N ARG A 86 -5.29 17.10 9.79
CA ARG A 86 -5.70 15.76 10.22
C ARG A 86 -6.74 15.12 9.29
N GLN A 87 -6.48 15.23 7.98
CA GLN A 87 -7.40 14.71 6.97
C GLN A 87 -6.63 14.13 5.78
N ARG A 88 -7.29 13.28 5.01
CA ARG A 88 -6.83 12.85 3.68
C ARG A 88 -7.62 13.57 2.60
N ARG A 89 -6.95 13.91 1.50
CA ARG A 89 -7.56 14.69 0.41
C ARG A 89 -8.32 13.83 -0.60
N THR A 90 -8.01 12.54 -0.64
CA THR A 90 -8.59 11.57 -1.59
C THR A 90 -8.78 10.21 -0.91
N ARG A 91 -9.34 9.23 -1.63
CA ARG A 91 -9.46 7.86 -1.14
C ARG A 91 -8.10 7.16 -1.17
N PRO A 92 -7.76 6.30 -0.18
CA PRO A 92 -6.60 5.44 -0.25
C PRO A 92 -6.63 4.54 -1.50
N SER A 93 -5.44 4.17 -1.98
CA SER A 93 -5.25 3.26 -3.12
C SER A 93 -5.54 1.80 -2.77
N PHE A 94 -5.49 1.48 -1.48
CA PHE A 94 -5.76 0.15 -0.93
C PHE A 94 -7.06 0.18 -0.10
N ALA A 95 -7.85 -0.88 -0.20
CA ALA A 95 -9.11 -0.98 0.54
C ALA A 95 -8.93 -1.44 1.99
N MET A 96 -7.90 -2.25 2.25
CA MET A 96 -7.63 -2.89 3.53
C MET A 96 -6.13 -2.95 3.79
N ALA A 97 -5.76 -3.15 5.05
CA ALA A 97 -4.38 -3.43 5.45
C ALA A 97 -4.34 -4.67 6.36
N LEU A 98 -3.26 -5.44 6.28
CA LEU A 98 -3.00 -6.59 7.13
C LEU A 98 -1.66 -6.38 7.83
N GLN A 99 -1.70 -6.09 9.12
CA GLN A 99 -0.50 -5.95 9.93
C GLN A 99 -0.06 -7.32 10.45
N VAL A 100 1.21 -7.65 10.22
CA VAL A 100 1.81 -8.90 10.72
C VAL A 100 2.36 -8.63 12.12
N VAL A 101 1.66 -9.12 13.16
CA VAL A 101 2.09 -8.94 14.56
C VAL A 101 3.01 -10.08 15.03
N GLY A 102 3.02 -11.19 14.31
CA GLY A 102 3.88 -12.33 14.58
C GLY A 102 3.62 -13.46 13.59
N LYS A 103 4.39 -14.55 13.70
CA LYS A 103 4.21 -15.72 12.83
C LYS A 103 2.80 -16.31 13.02
N GLY A 104 2.00 -16.30 11.96
CA GLY A 104 0.61 -16.79 11.96
C GLY A 104 -0.37 -15.88 12.70
N LYS A 105 0.05 -14.69 13.14
CA LYS A 105 -0.79 -13.73 13.89
C LYS A 105 -0.88 -12.42 13.14
N TYR A 106 -2.09 -12.00 12.86
CA TYR A 106 -2.34 -10.80 12.06
C TYR A 106 -3.42 -9.92 12.67
N LEU A 107 -3.35 -8.63 12.32
CA LEU A 107 -4.37 -7.65 12.61
C LEU A 107 -4.87 -7.09 11.27
N LEU A 108 -6.11 -7.43 10.91
CA LEU A 108 -6.76 -7.01 9.68
C LEU A 108 -7.54 -5.71 9.91
N TYR A 109 -7.24 -4.70 9.11
CA TYR A 109 -8.04 -3.50 8.96
C TYR A 109 -8.86 -3.62 7.68
N PRO A 110 -10.12 -4.12 7.74
CA PRO A 110 -10.92 -4.40 6.55
C PRO A 110 -11.32 -3.12 5.78
N ASN A 111 -11.33 -1.98 6.47
CA ASN A 111 -11.56 -0.66 5.92
C ASN A 111 -10.38 0.24 6.25
N LEU A 112 -9.37 0.27 5.37
CA LEU A 112 -8.18 1.09 5.55
C LEU A 112 -8.53 2.58 5.65
N GLN A 113 -9.57 3.01 4.94
CA GLN A 113 -10.01 4.40 4.94
C GLN A 113 -10.39 4.86 6.35
N GLU A 114 -11.23 4.07 7.02
CA GLU A 114 -11.66 4.34 8.39
C GLU A 114 -10.50 4.24 9.37
N ALA A 115 -9.63 3.23 9.23
CA ALA A 115 -8.47 3.08 10.11
C ALA A 115 -7.51 4.29 10.02
N VAL A 116 -7.26 4.80 8.81
CA VAL A 116 -6.46 6.01 8.60
C VAL A 116 -7.16 7.24 9.18
N ASP A 117 -8.48 7.38 8.97
CA ASP A 117 -9.25 8.52 9.50
C ASP A 117 -9.24 8.53 11.05
N THR A 118 -9.31 7.36 11.70
CA THR A 118 -9.15 7.20 13.16
C THR A 118 -7.75 7.62 13.64
N LEU A 119 -6.69 7.17 12.95
CA LEU A 119 -5.31 7.57 13.28
C LEU A 119 -5.09 9.07 13.16
N LEU A 120 -5.66 9.70 12.13
CA LEU A 120 -5.58 11.15 11.94
C LEU A 120 -6.34 11.92 13.03
N ALA A 121 -7.44 11.38 13.55
CA ALA A 121 -8.15 11.95 14.69
C ALA A 121 -7.33 11.90 15.99
N GLY A 122 -6.35 11.01 16.07
CA GLY A 122 -5.46 10.81 17.22
C GLY A 122 -5.75 9.54 18.03
N ASP A 123 -6.71 8.73 17.59
CA ASP A 123 -7.09 7.48 18.23
C ASP A 123 -6.38 6.28 17.58
N GLU A 124 -6.46 5.10 18.21
CA GLU A 124 -5.95 3.85 17.65
C GLU A 124 -7.09 3.04 17.00
N PRO A 125 -6.98 2.65 15.72
CA PRO A 125 -8.02 1.87 15.06
C PRO A 125 -8.02 0.43 15.58
N GLU A 126 -9.21 -0.10 15.81
CA GLU A 126 -9.40 -1.52 16.12
C GLU A 126 -9.33 -2.36 14.85
N GLY A 127 -8.46 -3.38 14.85
CA GLY A 127 -8.39 -4.37 13.79
C GLY A 127 -8.98 -5.72 14.21
N VAL A 128 -9.35 -6.53 13.22
CA VAL A 128 -9.80 -7.91 13.41
C VAL A 128 -8.58 -8.80 13.61
N ARG A 129 -8.47 -9.44 14.76
CA ARG A 129 -7.40 -10.41 15.04
C ARG A 129 -7.63 -11.70 14.25
N LEU A 130 -6.62 -12.14 13.52
CA LEU A 130 -6.62 -13.39 12.77
C LEU A 130 -5.46 -14.27 13.25
N GLU A 131 -5.75 -15.56 13.45
CA GLU A 131 -4.76 -16.59 13.75
C GLU A 131 -4.91 -17.73 12.74
N VAL A 132 -3.79 -18.16 12.14
CA VAL A 132 -3.74 -19.17 11.06
C VAL A 132 -2.71 -20.24 11.37
#